data_AF-A0A4R5BDU3-F1
#
_entry.id   AF-A0A4R5BDU3-F1
#
_cell.length_a   1.000
_cell.length_b   1.000
_cell.length_c   1.000
_cell.angle_alpha   90.00
_cell.angle_beta   90.00
_cell.angle_gamma   90.00
#
_symmetry.space_group_name_H-M   'P 1'
#
loop_
_entity.id
_entity.type
_entity.pdbx_description
1 polymer ?
#
loop_
_entity_poly.entity_id
_entity_poly.type
_entity_poly.pdbx_seq_one_letter_code
_entity_poly.pdbx_strand_id
1 'polypeptide(L)'
;MGRRARKVIMVGTAGVFLGGILSCAGTAQAAGPAIAARPGYLCDRTHEGNKGKGWGVANCESLNGAPEHGEIRGAFLIDSRNGTDPTFACRDLSPDGYPSGNADLPRKVYGFYCEAI
;
A
#
# COMPACT_ATOMS: atom_id res chain seq x y z
N MET A 1 28.08 29.05 33.58
CA MET A 1 28.72 27.86 34.21
C MET A 1 28.03 26.63 33.63
N GLY A 2 28.63 25.58 33.09
CA GLY A 2 30.02 25.19 32.92
C GLY A 2 30.04 23.99 31.96
N ARG A 3 31.11 23.93 31.17
CA ARG A 3 31.39 22.98 30.10
C ARG A 3 31.36 21.54 30.60
N ARG A 4 31.06 20.58 29.70
CA ARG A 4 31.87 19.36 29.48
C ARG A 4 31.42 18.66 28.18
N ALA A 5 31.88 19.22 27.05
CA ALA A 5 31.96 18.49 25.79
C ALA A 5 33.00 17.39 25.94
N ARG A 6 32.58 16.12 25.90
CA ARG A 6 33.51 14.99 25.86
C ARG A 6 33.92 14.78 24.39
N LYS A 7 35.14 15.23 24.10
CA LYS A 7 35.87 15.06 22.85
C LYS A 7 36.29 13.59 22.76
N VAL A 8 35.63 12.78 21.94
CA VAL A 8 36.07 11.41 21.67
C VAL A 8 37.02 11.47 20.47
N ILE A 9 38.30 11.28 20.76
CA ILE A 9 39.37 11.12 19.78
C ILE A 9 39.30 9.66 19.33
N MET A 10 38.78 9.40 18.12
CA MET A 10 38.97 8.10 17.48
C MET A 10 40.25 8.16 16.66
N VAL A 11 41.27 7.48 17.18
CA VAL A 11 42.54 7.17 16.51
C VAL A 11 42.26 6.12 15.45
N GLY A 12 42.72 6.40 14.22
CA GLY A 12 42.55 5.51 13.09
C GLY A 12 43.46 4.29 13.11
N THR A 13 42.95 3.20 12.56
CA THR A 13 43.75 2.15 11.93
C THR A 13 43.16 1.91 10.55
N ALA A 14 43.87 2.39 9.53
CA ALA A 14 43.58 2.14 8.13
C ALA A 14 43.87 0.67 7.81
N GLY A 15 42.81 -0.12 7.67
CA GLY A 15 42.87 -1.45 7.06
C GLY A 15 42.45 -1.35 5.61
N VAL A 16 43.42 -1.37 4.69
CA VAL A 16 43.18 -1.49 3.25
C VAL A 16 42.73 -2.91 2.95
N PHE A 17 41.46 -3.10 2.63
CA PHE A 17 40.96 -4.34 2.00
C PHE A 17 40.49 -4.01 0.58
N LEU A 18 41.32 -4.42 -0.40
CA LEU A 18 40.97 -4.52 -1.81
C LEU A 18 40.13 -5.80 -2.00
N GLY A 19 38.84 -5.65 -2.29
CA GLY A 19 37.95 -6.77 -2.58
C GLY A 19 36.51 -6.32 -2.55
N GLY A 20 35.99 -5.93 -3.71
CA GLY A 20 34.66 -5.34 -3.85
C GLY A 20 33.53 -6.27 -3.46
N ILE A 21 32.48 -5.71 -2.84
CA ILE A 21 31.08 -5.73 -3.29
C ILE A 21 30.38 -4.58 -2.54
N LEU A 22 29.62 -3.73 -3.24
CA LEU A 22 28.78 -2.70 -2.62
C LEU A 22 27.83 -3.38 -1.61
N SER A 23 28.07 -3.18 -0.31
CA SER A 23 27.15 -3.61 0.74
C SER A 23 26.40 -2.38 1.23
N CYS A 24 25.28 -2.09 0.58
CA CYS A 24 24.31 -1.11 1.05
C CYS A 24 23.79 -1.58 2.42
N ALA A 25 24.28 -0.98 3.50
CA ALA A 25 23.71 -1.16 4.83
C ALA A 25 22.35 -0.46 4.87
N GLY A 26 21.32 -1.17 4.41
CA GLY A 26 19.93 -0.79 4.63
C GLY A 26 19.63 -0.83 6.12
N THR A 27 19.34 0.33 6.70
CA THR A 27 18.73 0.43 8.02
C THR A 27 17.41 -0.32 8.02
N ALA A 28 17.36 -1.50 8.64
CA ALA A 28 16.11 -2.18 8.93
C ALA A 28 15.35 -1.36 9.99
N GLN A 29 14.49 -0.45 9.54
CA GLN A 29 13.49 0.17 10.39
C GLN A 29 12.53 -0.93 10.83
N ALA A 30 12.53 -1.18 12.14
CA ALA A 30 11.58 -2.07 12.78
C ALA A 30 10.16 -1.56 12.50
N ALA A 31 9.47 -2.20 11.56
CA ALA A 31 8.04 -2.04 11.41
C ALA A 31 7.40 -2.54 12.70
N GLY A 32 6.73 -1.63 13.42
CA GLY A 32 5.82 -2.00 14.51
C GLY A 32 4.77 -3.00 14.02
N PRO A 33 3.98 -3.62 14.91
CA PRO A 33 2.98 -4.60 14.52
C PRO A 33 2.03 -3.96 13.52
N ALA A 34 2.20 -4.32 12.24
CA ALA A 34 1.29 -3.93 11.20
C ALA A 34 -0.03 -4.59 11.56
N ILE A 35 -1.00 -3.80 12.03
CA ILE A 35 -2.40 -4.13 11.79
C ILE A 35 -2.44 -4.36 10.29
N ALA A 36 -2.53 -5.62 9.85
CA ALA A 36 -2.37 -5.96 8.45
C ALA A 36 -3.35 -5.09 7.66
N ALA A 37 -2.82 -4.07 6.99
CA ALA A 37 -3.64 -3.09 6.33
C ALA A 37 -4.43 -3.83 5.26
N ARG A 38 -5.75 -3.61 5.19
CA ARG A 38 -6.60 -4.34 4.25
C ARG A 38 -6.09 -4.15 2.82
N PRO A 39 -6.15 -5.17 1.95
CA PRO A 39 -5.92 -4.97 0.52
C PRO A 39 -6.76 -3.81 0.01
N GLY A 40 -6.19 -2.97 -0.84
CA GLY A 40 -6.93 -1.82 -1.34
C GLY A 40 -6.31 -1.19 -2.57
N TYR A 41 -6.98 -0.16 -3.04
CA TYR A 41 -6.58 0.59 -4.22
C TYR A 41 -6.74 2.08 -3.96
N LEU A 42 -5.76 2.85 -4.38
CA LEU A 42 -5.80 4.31 -4.35
C LEU A 42 -5.82 4.83 -5.78
N CYS A 43 -6.93 5.42 -6.19
CA CYS A 43 -7.15 5.94 -7.54
C CYS A 43 -7.30 7.47 -7.50
N ASP A 44 -7.21 8.13 -8.65
CA ASP A 44 -7.45 9.57 -8.72
C ASP A 44 -8.91 9.93 -8.45
N ARG A 45 -9.83 9.07 -8.90
CA ARG A 45 -11.27 9.24 -8.68
C ARG A 45 -11.93 7.94 -8.33
N THR A 46 -13.03 8.04 -7.59
CA THR A 46 -13.93 6.93 -7.30
C THR A 46 -15.36 7.28 -7.67
N HIS A 47 -16.14 6.25 -8.01
CA HIS A 47 -17.53 6.41 -8.44
C HIS A 47 -18.39 5.31 -7.85
N GLU A 48 -19.57 5.69 -7.35
CA GLU A 48 -20.59 4.73 -6.94
C GLU A 48 -21.27 4.15 -8.19
N GLY A 49 -21.32 2.82 -8.24
CA GLY A 49 -22.08 2.07 -9.22
C GLY A 49 -23.41 1.58 -8.64
N ASN A 50 -24.37 1.32 -9.52
CA ASN A 50 -25.67 0.77 -9.11
C ASN A 50 -25.53 -0.58 -8.41
N LYS A 51 -26.47 -0.88 -7.48
CA LYS A 51 -26.62 -2.19 -6.84
C LYS A 51 -25.39 -2.62 -6.01
N GLY A 52 -24.82 -1.69 -5.22
CA GLY A 52 -23.71 -1.99 -4.32
C GLY A 52 -22.40 -2.23 -5.07
N LYS A 53 -22.11 -1.42 -6.08
CA LYS A 53 -20.88 -1.51 -6.87
C LYS A 53 -20.02 -0.27 -6.61
N GLY A 54 -18.72 -0.43 -6.55
CA GLY A 54 -17.76 0.66 -6.30
C GLY A 54 -16.65 0.63 -7.34
N TRP A 55 -16.26 1.79 -7.86
CA TRP A 55 -15.31 1.90 -8.96
C TRP A 55 -14.20 2.87 -8.58
N GLY A 56 -12.97 2.54 -8.95
CA GLY A 56 -11.84 3.47 -8.94
C GLY A 56 -11.30 3.63 -10.36
N VAL A 57 -10.97 4.85 -10.77
CA VAL A 57 -10.52 5.14 -12.14
C VAL A 57 -9.34 6.11 -12.15
N ALA A 58 -8.48 5.90 -13.15
CA ALA A 58 -7.25 6.64 -13.42
C ALA A 58 -6.18 6.57 -12.31
N ASN A 59 -4.94 6.31 -12.74
CA ASN A 59 -3.75 6.23 -11.89
C ASN A 59 -3.96 5.43 -10.59
N CYS A 60 -4.67 4.30 -10.71
CA CYS A 60 -4.91 3.40 -9.60
C CYS A 60 -3.61 2.68 -9.22
N GLU A 61 -3.33 2.64 -7.92
CA GLU A 61 -2.20 1.92 -7.33
C GLU A 61 -2.70 0.84 -6.37
N SER A 62 -2.03 -0.31 -6.37
CA SER A 62 -2.34 -1.41 -5.46
C SER A 62 -1.74 -1.11 -4.08
N LEU A 63 -2.50 -1.40 -3.04
CA LEU A 63 -2.09 -1.25 -1.65
C LEU A 63 -2.19 -2.59 -0.93
N ASN A 64 -1.25 -2.82 -0.01
CA ASN A 64 -1.28 -3.93 0.94
C ASN A 64 -1.45 -5.32 0.29
N GLY A 65 -0.78 -5.55 -0.84
CA GLY A 65 -0.78 -6.83 -1.53
C GLY A 65 -2.03 -7.12 -2.38
N ALA A 66 -2.84 -6.09 -2.67
CA ALA A 66 -3.93 -6.21 -3.63
C ALA A 66 -3.40 -6.53 -5.04
N PRO A 67 -4.07 -7.39 -5.83
CA PRO A 67 -3.61 -7.73 -7.17
C PRO A 67 -3.74 -6.54 -8.12
N GLU A 68 -2.74 -6.32 -8.98
CA GLU A 68 -2.79 -5.23 -9.96
C GLU A 68 -3.66 -5.56 -11.17
N HIS A 69 -3.82 -6.86 -11.48
CA HIS A 69 -4.59 -7.34 -12.61
C HIS A 69 -5.42 -8.57 -12.25
N GLY A 70 -6.62 -8.65 -12.84
CA GLY A 70 -7.47 -9.82 -12.77
C GLY A 70 -8.46 -9.80 -11.60
N GLU A 71 -8.94 -10.99 -11.22
CA GLU A 71 -9.95 -11.15 -10.18
C GLU A 71 -9.44 -10.75 -8.80
N ILE A 72 -10.28 -10.03 -8.06
CA ILE A 72 -10.05 -9.69 -6.65
C ILE A 72 -10.96 -10.59 -5.83
N ARG A 73 -10.37 -11.33 -4.89
CA ARG A 73 -11.09 -12.18 -3.94
C ARG A 73 -10.88 -11.67 -2.52
N GLY A 74 -11.89 -11.80 -1.68
CA GLY A 74 -11.85 -11.27 -0.33
C GLY A 74 -12.25 -9.79 -0.22
N ALA A 75 -12.24 -9.28 1.00
CA ALA A 75 -12.56 -7.88 1.27
C ALA A 75 -11.41 -6.94 0.88
N PHE A 76 -11.74 -5.79 0.30
CA PHE A 76 -10.77 -4.77 -0.08
C PHE A 76 -11.34 -3.34 0.04
N LEU A 77 -10.51 -2.34 -0.18
CA LEU A 77 -10.89 -0.92 -0.19
C LEU A 77 -10.62 -0.28 -1.56
N ILE A 78 -11.44 0.69 -1.95
CA ILE A 78 -11.17 1.57 -3.09
C ILE A 78 -11.27 3.00 -2.58
N ASP A 79 -10.19 3.76 -2.68
CA ASP A 79 -10.10 5.11 -2.16
C ASP A 79 -9.70 6.12 -3.25
N SER A 80 -10.05 7.39 -3.04
CA SER A 80 -9.75 8.50 -3.94
C SER A 80 -8.67 9.41 -3.36
N ARG A 81 -7.66 9.74 -4.17
CA ARG A 81 -6.65 10.77 -3.84
C ARG A 81 -7.27 12.16 -3.70
N ASN A 82 -8.41 12.40 -4.34
CA ASN A 82 -9.05 13.70 -4.38
C ASN A 82 -9.75 14.06 -3.05
N GLY A 83 -9.98 13.09 -2.17
CA GLY A 83 -10.57 13.28 -0.84
C GLY A 83 -12.04 13.74 -0.81
N THR A 84 -12.61 14.13 -1.97
CA THR A 84 -14.02 14.50 -2.14
C THR A 84 -14.89 13.36 -2.66
N ASP A 85 -14.28 12.39 -3.33
CA ASP A 85 -15.00 11.23 -3.85
C ASP A 85 -15.14 10.16 -2.76
N PRO A 86 -16.19 9.32 -2.79
CA PRO A 86 -16.45 8.34 -1.74
C PRO A 86 -15.37 7.26 -1.66
N THR A 87 -15.02 6.85 -0.45
CA THR A 87 -14.24 5.64 -0.21
C THR A 87 -15.19 4.44 -0.19
N PHE A 88 -14.80 3.31 -0.80
CA PHE A 88 -15.62 2.11 -0.85
C PHE A 88 -15.01 0.97 -0.03
N ALA A 89 -15.83 0.36 0.81
CA ALA A 89 -15.54 -0.91 1.45
C ALA A 89 -16.19 -2.06 0.67
N CYS A 90 -15.38 -2.87 0.01
CA CYS A 90 -15.85 -4.03 -0.74
C CYS A 90 -15.71 -5.31 0.09
N ARG A 91 -16.73 -6.16 0.03
CA ARG A 91 -16.88 -7.36 0.84
C ARG A 91 -16.89 -8.62 -0.02
N ASP A 92 -16.46 -9.72 0.59
CA ASP A 92 -16.63 -11.04 -0.01
C ASP A 92 -18.02 -11.57 0.33
N LEU A 93 -18.98 -11.36 -0.56
CA LEU A 93 -20.39 -11.72 -0.36
C LEU A 93 -20.86 -12.84 -1.30
N SER A 94 -20.00 -13.40 -2.15
CA SER A 94 -20.45 -14.40 -3.10
C SER A 94 -20.50 -15.80 -2.47
N PRO A 95 -21.69 -16.42 -2.31
CA PRO A 95 -21.79 -17.81 -1.89
C PRO A 95 -21.27 -18.78 -2.96
N ASP A 96 -21.23 -18.35 -4.23
CA ASP A 96 -20.82 -19.16 -5.38
C ASP A 96 -19.32 -18.99 -5.74
N GLY A 97 -18.57 -18.25 -4.91
CA GLY A 97 -17.16 -17.95 -5.16
C GLY A 97 -16.92 -16.94 -6.29
N TYR A 98 -17.94 -16.16 -6.67
CA TYR A 98 -17.77 -15.04 -7.59
C TYR A 98 -16.82 -14.00 -6.99
N PRO A 99 -15.87 -13.44 -7.76
CA PRO A 99 -14.91 -12.50 -7.24
C PRO A 99 -15.58 -11.27 -6.66
N SER A 100 -14.97 -10.68 -5.63
CA SER A 100 -15.42 -9.44 -5.00
C SER A 100 -15.12 -8.22 -5.88
N GLY A 101 -14.18 -8.34 -6.81
CA GLY A 101 -13.84 -7.29 -7.76
C GLY A 101 -12.96 -7.73 -8.93
N ASN A 102 -12.54 -6.77 -9.75
CA ASN A 102 -11.56 -6.96 -10.82
C ASN A 102 -10.64 -5.74 -10.91
N ALA A 103 -9.34 -5.99 -11.04
CA ALA A 103 -8.30 -4.98 -11.17
C ALA A 103 -7.76 -4.93 -12.61
N ASP A 104 -7.55 -3.72 -13.11
CA ASP A 104 -6.89 -3.43 -14.39
C ASP A 104 -6.06 -2.16 -14.20
N LEU A 105 -5.02 -2.26 -13.37
CA LEU A 105 -4.16 -1.12 -13.06
C LEU A 105 -3.25 -0.77 -14.25
N PRO A 106 -2.86 0.50 -14.40
CA PRO A 106 -3.23 1.65 -13.57
C PRO A 106 -4.60 2.26 -13.95
N ARG A 107 -5.35 1.64 -14.86
CA ARG A 107 -6.53 2.26 -15.47
C ARG A 107 -7.73 2.31 -14.54
N LYS A 108 -8.06 1.20 -13.90
CA LYS A 108 -9.30 1.07 -13.12
C LYS A 108 -9.28 -0.11 -12.16
N VAL A 109 -10.15 -0.03 -11.17
CA VAL A 109 -10.56 -1.15 -10.33
C VAL A 109 -12.08 -1.16 -10.19
N TYR A 110 -12.65 -2.36 -10.13
CA TYR A 110 -14.07 -2.58 -10.01
C TYR A 110 -14.35 -3.45 -8.79
N GLY A 111 -15.35 -3.07 -7.99
CA GLY A 111 -15.89 -3.90 -6.92
C GLY A 111 -17.37 -4.21 -7.15
N PHE A 112 -17.73 -5.48 -6.96
CA PHE A 112 -19.07 -6.01 -7.21
C PHE A 112 -20.00 -5.94 -6.00
N TYR A 113 -19.43 -5.84 -4.80
CA TYR A 113 -20.15 -5.87 -3.51
C TYR A 113 -19.54 -4.84 -2.56
N CYS A 114 -19.85 -3.57 -2.76
CA CYS A 114 -19.25 -2.45 -2.05
C CYS A 114 -20.30 -1.50 -1.46
N GLU A 115 -19.90 -0.86 -0.36
CA GLU A 115 -20.63 0.22 0.30
C GLU A 115 -19.71 1.44 0.42
N ALA A 116 -20.27 2.65 0.24
CA ALA A 116 -19.54 3.89 0.51
C ALA A 116 -19.41 4.08 2.04
N ILE A 117 -18.24 4.51 2.50
CA ILE A 117 -17.90 4.69 3.92
C ILE A 117 -17.28 6.06 4.19
#